data_AF-A0A8H5UC62-F1
#
_entry.id   AF-A0A8H5UC62-F1
#
_cell.length_a   1.000
_cell.length_b   1.000
_cell.length_c   1.000
_cell.angle_alpha   90.00
_cell.angle_beta   90.00
_cell.angle_gamma   90.00
#
_symmetry.space_group_name_H-M   'P 1'
#
loop_
_entity.id
_entity.type
_entity.pdbx_description
1 polymer ?
#
loop_
_entity_poly.entity_id
_entity_poly.type
_entity_poly.pdbx_seq_one_letter_code
_entity_poly.pdbx_strand_id
1 'polypeptide(L)'
;MLFVLRYLILFATLIACQEYGQPGNTSCVSGAHIVVARGSLEPRGPGIIGAVAQQIHQRIPHSDTVSLEYPAIYNPYQPSQMEGVAALSVMLAHYVTFCPKTKIILLGFSQGAHVIADAMCGASSIGFLPTKPSPPAITNNIAAVVLMGDPSTTKGQPFHVGSSVGNGIFPRQKPEGCKCVSD
;
A
#
# COMPACT_ATOMS: atom_id res chain seq x y z
N MET A 1 4.77 56.71 -40.10
CA MET A 1 5.49 56.79 -38.82
C MET A 1 4.96 55.65 -37.94
N LEU A 2 5.74 54.57 -37.80
CA LEU A 2 5.38 53.34 -37.09
C LEU A 2 5.27 53.62 -35.57
N PHE A 3 4.17 53.19 -34.95
CA PHE A 3 4.12 52.93 -33.51
C PHE A 3 3.75 51.47 -33.30
N VAL A 4 4.77 50.63 -33.05
CA VAL A 4 4.59 49.24 -32.61
C VAL A 4 4.80 49.23 -31.10
N LEU A 5 3.71 49.28 -30.34
CA LEU A 5 3.77 49.12 -28.88
C LEU A 5 3.75 47.62 -28.56
N ARG A 6 4.93 47.09 -28.22
CA ARG A 6 5.12 45.73 -27.70
C ARG A 6 4.38 45.56 -26.38
N TYR A 7 3.35 44.73 -26.35
CA TYR A 7 2.86 44.13 -25.10
C TYR A 7 3.45 42.72 -24.97
N LEU A 8 4.51 42.58 -24.17
CA LEU A 8 4.93 41.30 -23.62
C LEU A 8 4.00 40.96 -22.46
N ILE A 9 3.08 40.04 -22.67
CA ILE A 9 2.27 39.44 -21.60
C ILE A 9 3.14 38.32 -20.99
N LEU A 10 3.74 38.58 -19.83
CA LEU A 10 4.32 37.52 -18.99
C LEU A 10 3.17 36.72 -18.37
N PHE A 11 2.95 35.49 -18.85
CA PHE A 11 2.18 34.50 -18.11
C PHE A 11 3.08 33.90 -17.01
N ALA A 12 2.96 34.42 -15.80
CA ALA A 12 3.50 33.77 -14.61
C ALA A 12 2.56 32.61 -14.24
N THR A 13 2.93 31.38 -14.58
CA THR A 13 2.26 30.19 -14.05
C THR A 13 2.57 30.07 -12.57
N LEU A 14 1.61 30.44 -11.71
CA LEU A 14 1.60 30.06 -10.31
C LEU A 14 1.44 28.54 -10.25
N ILE A 15 2.55 27.83 -10.14
CA ILE A 15 2.55 26.43 -9.69
C ILE A 15 2.17 26.51 -8.21
N ALA A 16 0.90 26.23 -7.90
CA ALA A 16 0.52 25.94 -6.53
C ALA A 16 1.31 24.68 -6.13
N CYS A 17 2.30 24.83 -5.25
CA CYS A 17 2.78 23.72 -4.46
C CYS A 17 1.56 23.21 -3.70
N GLN A 18 1.02 22.08 -4.13
CA GLN A 18 0.06 21.37 -3.30
C GLN A 18 0.85 20.91 -2.08
N GLU A 19 0.57 21.51 -0.92
CA GLU A 19 1.05 20.99 0.34
C GLU A 19 0.63 19.53 0.40
N TYR A 20 1.61 18.62 0.32
CA TYR A 20 1.41 17.27 0.79
C TYR A 20 0.94 17.42 2.23
N GLY A 21 -0.32 17.05 2.48
CA GLY A 21 -0.94 17.15 3.78
C GLY A 21 0.04 16.67 4.82
N GLN A 22 0.32 17.54 5.79
CA GLN A 22 1.09 17.20 6.97
C GLN A 22 0.65 15.81 7.46
N PRO A 23 1.57 14.90 7.84
CA PRO A 23 1.15 13.67 8.50
C PRO A 23 0.33 14.09 9.71
N GLY A 24 -0.99 13.88 9.62
CA GLY A 24 -1.92 14.28 10.67
C GLY A 24 -1.41 13.70 11.97
N ASN A 25 -1.25 14.56 12.98
CA ASN A 25 -0.75 14.29 14.33
C ASN A 25 -1.02 12.83 14.74
N THR A 26 -0.08 11.92 14.44
CA THR A 26 -0.39 10.49 14.42
C THR A 26 -0.26 9.98 15.85
N SER A 27 -1.26 10.22 16.69
CA SER A 27 -1.28 9.67 18.04
C SER A 27 -1.32 8.14 17.97
N CYS A 28 -0.42 7.47 18.67
CA CYS A 28 -0.41 6.02 18.71
C CYS A 28 -1.71 5.48 19.30
N VAL A 29 -2.30 4.52 18.58
CA VAL A 29 -3.53 3.86 19.03
C VAL A 29 -3.21 2.71 19.97
N SER A 30 -4.11 2.49 20.95
CA SER A 30 -4.00 1.38 21.91
C SER A 30 -4.64 0.08 21.41
N GLY A 31 -5.49 0.16 20.37
CA GLY A 31 -5.95 -0.99 19.59
C GLY A 31 -4.94 -1.38 18.52
N ALA A 32 -5.40 -1.53 17.29
CA ALA A 32 -4.57 -1.82 16.12
C ALA A 32 -4.54 -0.65 15.13
N HIS A 33 -3.42 -0.49 14.44
CA HIS A 33 -3.30 0.39 13.28
C HIS A 33 -3.64 -0.36 12.00
N ILE A 34 -4.80 -0.10 11.42
CA ILE A 34 -5.29 -0.85 10.26
C ILE A 34 -4.94 -0.07 8.99
N VAL A 35 -4.05 -0.61 8.17
CA VAL A 35 -3.69 -0.02 6.87
C VAL A 35 -4.44 -0.76 5.77
N VAL A 36 -5.14 0.00 4.92
CA VAL A 36 -5.92 -0.53 3.81
C VAL A 36 -5.34 -0.10 2.48
N ALA A 37 -5.04 -1.05 1.59
CA ALA A 37 -4.64 -0.81 0.22
C ALA A 37 -5.77 -1.22 -0.74
N ARG A 38 -6.39 -0.22 -1.38
CA ARG A 38 -7.47 -0.39 -2.36
C ARG A 38 -6.99 -1.05 -3.66
N GLY A 39 -7.89 -1.62 -4.43
CA GLY A 39 -7.66 -2.15 -5.77
C GLY A 39 -7.62 -1.08 -6.86
N SER A 40 -7.30 -1.51 -8.09
CA SER A 40 -7.24 -0.60 -9.24
C SER A 40 -8.58 0.07 -9.50
N LEU A 41 -8.53 1.36 -9.85
CA LEU A 41 -9.68 2.22 -10.21
C LEU A 41 -10.68 2.47 -9.07
N GLU A 42 -10.42 1.96 -7.87
CA GLU A 42 -11.22 2.33 -6.70
C GLU A 42 -10.95 3.80 -6.31
N PRO A 43 -11.99 4.56 -5.91
CA PRO A 43 -11.80 5.89 -5.35
C PRO A 43 -10.82 5.89 -4.18
N ARG A 44 -10.13 7.01 -3.96
CA ARG A 44 -9.26 7.18 -2.78
C ARG A 44 -10.05 6.87 -1.49
N GLY A 45 -9.38 6.20 -0.56
CA GLY A 45 -10.00 5.63 0.63
C GLY A 45 -9.86 4.10 0.68
N PRO A 46 -10.66 3.43 1.52
CA PRO A 46 -10.41 2.04 1.88
C PRO A 46 -10.86 1.02 0.82
N GLY A 47 -11.54 1.47 -0.24
CA GLY A 47 -12.10 0.58 -1.27
C GLY A 47 -13.05 -0.47 -0.69
N ILE A 48 -13.28 -1.53 -1.46
CA ILE A 48 -14.20 -2.63 -1.12
C ILE A 48 -13.77 -3.38 0.14
N ILE A 49 -12.47 -3.50 0.38
CA ILE A 49 -11.92 -4.20 1.56
C ILE A 49 -12.09 -3.37 2.85
N GLY A 50 -12.51 -2.11 2.76
CA GLY A 50 -12.89 -1.29 3.91
C GLY A 50 -13.97 -1.93 4.79
N ALA A 51 -14.83 -2.79 4.22
CA ALA A 51 -15.80 -3.56 5.00
C ALA A 51 -15.12 -4.51 6.02
N VAL A 52 -13.96 -5.09 5.66
CA VAL A 52 -13.15 -5.92 6.58
C VAL A 52 -12.56 -5.04 7.69
N ALA A 53 -12.03 -3.87 7.33
CA ALA A 53 -11.49 -2.92 8.31
C ALA A 53 -12.56 -2.49 9.33
N GLN A 54 -13.78 -2.20 8.87
CA GLN A 54 -14.90 -1.85 9.74
C GLN A 54 -15.25 -2.97 10.72
N GLN A 55 -15.26 -4.23 10.28
CA GLN A 55 -15.49 -5.37 11.17
C GLN A 55 -14.38 -5.57 12.21
N ILE A 56 -13.12 -5.33 11.82
CA ILE A 56 -11.99 -5.38 12.76
C ILE A 56 -12.12 -4.27 13.79
N HIS A 57 -12.41 -3.04 13.37
CA HIS A 57 -12.60 -1.91 14.26
C HIS A 57 -13.71 -2.15 15.30
N GLN A 58 -14.79 -2.82 14.92
CA GLN A 58 -15.87 -3.20 15.85
C GLN A 58 -15.43 -4.23 16.90
N ARG A 59 -14.44 -5.08 16.60
CA ARG A 59 -13.94 -6.15 17.48
C ARG A 59 -12.70 -5.75 18.28
N ILE A 60 -11.96 -4.76 17.80
CA ILE A 60 -10.75 -4.23 18.43
C ILE A 60 -10.98 -2.74 18.70
N PRO A 61 -11.61 -2.39 19.84
CA PRO A 61 -11.83 -1.00 20.22
C PRO A 61 -10.52 -0.20 20.24
N HIS A 62 -10.63 1.12 20.06
CA HIS A 62 -9.49 2.04 20.02
C HIS A 62 -8.48 1.76 18.89
N SER A 63 -8.87 1.03 17.86
CA SER A 63 -8.12 0.93 16.59
C SER A 63 -8.40 2.15 15.72
N ASP A 64 -7.47 2.50 14.83
CA ASP A 64 -7.72 3.41 13.71
C ASP A 64 -7.67 2.65 12.37
N THR A 65 -8.12 3.31 11.32
CA THR A 65 -8.00 2.80 9.95
C THR A 65 -7.51 3.92 9.06
N VAL A 66 -6.42 3.65 8.34
CA VAL A 66 -5.85 4.54 7.36
C VAL A 66 -5.83 3.86 5.99
N SER A 67 -6.08 4.65 4.95
CA SER A 67 -5.98 4.19 3.57
C SER A 67 -4.60 4.54 3.03
N LEU A 68 -3.97 3.60 2.35
CA LEU A 68 -2.72 3.84 1.65
C LEU A 68 -3.00 4.77 0.46
N GLU A 69 -2.36 5.93 0.50
CA GLU A 69 -2.35 6.85 -0.63
C GLU A 69 -1.32 6.40 -1.67
N TYR A 70 -1.83 5.99 -2.82
CA TYR A 70 -1.06 5.58 -4.00
C TYR A 70 -1.95 5.66 -5.26
N PRO A 71 -1.41 5.58 -6.49
CA PRO A 71 -2.19 5.84 -7.70
C PRO A 71 -3.38 4.90 -7.91
N ALA A 72 -3.22 3.61 -7.60
CA ALA A 72 -4.21 2.55 -7.87
C ALA A 72 -4.79 2.58 -9.30
N ILE A 73 -3.97 2.84 -10.32
CA ILE A 73 -4.41 2.81 -11.73
C ILE A 73 -4.17 1.45 -12.37
N TYR A 74 -5.01 1.10 -13.34
CA TYR A 74 -4.91 -0.18 -14.06
C TYR A 74 -3.93 -0.10 -15.24
N ASN A 75 -3.80 1.06 -15.89
CA ASN A 75 -2.93 1.23 -17.06
C ASN A 75 -2.22 2.60 -17.03
N PRO A 76 -0.89 2.65 -16.88
CA PRO A 76 0.02 1.50 -16.70
C PRO A 76 -0.04 0.92 -15.27
N TYR A 77 -0.13 -0.42 -15.15
CA TYR A 77 -0.25 -1.11 -13.86
C TYR A 77 1.05 -1.07 -13.04
N GLN A 78 2.20 -1.39 -13.65
CA GLN A 78 3.44 -1.60 -12.90
C GLN A 78 3.90 -0.35 -12.14
N PRO A 79 3.93 0.86 -12.74
CA PRO A 79 4.32 2.07 -12.01
C PRO A 79 3.41 2.34 -10.82
N SER A 80 2.09 2.14 -10.98
CA SER A 80 1.11 2.30 -9.91
C SER A 80 1.39 1.38 -8.73
N GLN A 81 1.61 0.09 -9.01
CA GLN A 81 1.87 -0.89 -7.98
C GLN A 81 3.23 -0.62 -7.30
N MET A 82 4.29 -0.30 -8.05
CA MET A 82 5.61 -0.01 -7.48
C MET A 82 5.60 1.24 -6.60
N GLU A 83 4.87 2.28 -6.99
CA GLU A 83 4.67 3.47 -6.15
C GLU A 83 3.89 3.14 -4.88
N GLY A 84 2.90 2.26 -4.96
CA GLY A 84 2.19 1.74 -3.79
C GLY A 84 3.12 0.99 -2.83
N VAL A 85 4.02 0.14 -3.34
CA VAL A 85 5.01 -0.57 -2.52
C VAL A 85 5.90 0.42 -1.79
N ALA A 86 6.44 1.42 -2.51
CA ALA A 86 7.29 2.45 -1.92
C ALA A 86 6.56 3.27 -0.85
N ALA A 87 5.33 3.72 -1.13
CA ALA A 87 4.50 4.47 -0.20
C ALA A 87 4.20 3.67 1.07
N LEU A 88 3.85 2.38 0.94
CA LEU A 88 3.60 1.52 2.08
C LEU A 88 4.86 1.28 2.91
N SER A 89 6.01 1.01 2.27
CA SER A 89 7.27 0.83 2.99
C SER A 89 7.66 2.07 3.82
N VAL A 90 7.49 3.27 3.26
CA VAL A 90 7.73 4.54 3.98
C VAL A 90 6.75 4.70 5.14
N MET A 91 5.46 4.47 4.91
CA MET A 91 4.42 4.56 5.93
C MET A 91 4.72 3.62 7.11
N LEU A 92 5.05 2.36 6.84
CA LEU A 92 5.35 1.38 7.88
C LEU A 92 6.61 1.74 8.65
N ALA A 93 7.70 2.08 7.97
CA ALA A 93 8.95 2.49 8.63
C ALA A 93 8.74 3.70 9.55
N HIS A 94 7.95 4.69 9.10
CA HIS A 94 7.60 5.85 9.91
C HIS A 94 6.74 5.45 11.13
N TYR A 95 5.68 4.66 10.90
CA TYR A 95 4.74 4.30 11.95
C TYR A 95 5.37 3.45 13.05
N VAL A 96 6.20 2.45 12.72
CA VAL A 96 6.87 1.63 13.75
C VAL A 96 7.92 2.42 14.54
N THR A 97 8.48 3.47 13.96
CA THR A 97 9.40 4.38 14.67
C THR A 97 8.63 5.26 15.66
N PHE A 98 7.47 5.79 15.26
CA PHE A 98 6.67 6.68 16.10
C PHE A 98 5.84 5.92 17.15
N CYS A 99 5.32 4.75 16.78
CA CYS A 99 4.44 3.89 17.58
C CYS A 99 5.00 2.47 17.73
N PRO A 100 6.18 2.29 18.37
CA PRO A 100 6.87 1.00 18.40
C PRO A 100 6.10 -0.11 19.12
N LYS A 101 5.10 0.23 19.94
CA LYS A 101 4.28 -0.75 20.67
C LYS A 101 2.97 -1.09 19.97
N THR A 102 2.53 -0.29 19.01
CA THR A 102 1.24 -0.49 18.33
C THR A 102 1.38 -1.60 17.30
N LYS A 103 0.37 -2.48 17.24
CA LYS A 103 0.29 -3.55 16.26
C LYS A 103 -0.42 -3.07 15.00
N ILE A 104 0.07 -3.52 13.85
CA ILE A 104 -0.41 -3.12 12.53
C ILE A 104 -1.12 -4.29 11.86
N ILE A 105 -2.27 -4.03 11.26
CA ILE A 105 -2.99 -4.99 10.41
C ILE A 105 -3.00 -4.45 8.98
N LEU A 106 -2.58 -5.27 8.03
CA LEU A 106 -2.53 -4.89 6.62
C LEU A 106 -3.65 -5.58 5.85
N LEU A 107 -4.48 -4.80 5.16
CA LEU A 107 -5.60 -5.29 4.35
C LEU A 107 -5.44 -4.86 2.91
N GLY A 108 -5.30 -5.80 1.97
CA GLY A 108 -5.12 -5.50 0.55
C GLY A 108 -6.15 -6.18 -0.32
N PHE A 109 -6.68 -5.45 -1.31
CA PHE A 109 -7.54 -6.01 -2.35
C PHE A 109 -6.96 -5.79 -3.75
N SER A 110 -6.97 -6.83 -4.58
CA SER A 110 -6.51 -6.76 -5.99
C SER A 110 -5.11 -6.15 -6.11
N GLN A 111 -4.94 -4.99 -6.77
CA GLN A 111 -3.64 -4.30 -6.82
C GLN A 111 -3.08 -3.94 -5.44
N GLY A 112 -3.93 -3.56 -4.48
CA GLY A 112 -3.51 -3.30 -3.10
C GLY A 112 -3.02 -4.55 -2.37
N ALA A 113 -3.55 -5.73 -2.74
CA ALA A 113 -3.02 -7.00 -2.25
C ALA A 113 -1.61 -7.27 -2.81
N HIS A 114 -1.38 -6.98 -4.09
CA HIS A 114 -0.04 -7.03 -4.71
C HIS A 114 0.94 -6.07 -4.00
N VAL A 115 0.50 -4.83 -3.75
CA VAL A 115 1.32 -3.81 -3.06
C VAL A 115 1.76 -4.32 -1.68
N ILE A 116 0.84 -4.83 -0.87
CA ILE A 116 1.18 -5.34 0.46
C ILE A 116 2.04 -6.58 0.36
N ALA A 117 1.73 -7.52 -0.55
CA ALA A 117 2.53 -8.72 -0.75
C ALA A 117 3.99 -8.40 -1.07
N ASP A 118 4.24 -7.48 -2.00
CA ASP A 118 5.60 -7.11 -2.40
C ASP A 118 6.33 -6.27 -1.35
N ALA A 119 5.62 -5.45 -0.58
CA ALA A 119 6.20 -4.72 0.55
C ALA A 119 6.64 -5.67 1.67
N MET A 120 5.84 -6.71 1.96
CA MET A 120 6.12 -7.64 3.05
C MET A 120 7.07 -8.77 2.64
N CYS A 121 6.84 -9.36 1.47
CA CYS A 121 7.56 -10.54 0.97
C CYS A 121 8.69 -10.23 -0.01
N GLY A 122 8.82 -8.98 -0.47
CA GLY A 122 9.73 -8.61 -1.54
C GLY A 122 9.14 -8.90 -2.93
N ALA A 123 9.36 -7.96 -3.85
CA ALA A 123 8.97 -8.08 -5.25
C ALA A 123 9.94 -9.01 -5.99
N SER A 124 9.37 -9.99 -6.70
CA SER A 124 10.14 -10.92 -7.53
C SER A 124 9.44 -11.30 -8.84
N SER A 125 8.29 -10.70 -9.12
CA SER A 125 7.50 -10.95 -10.32
C SER A 125 8.15 -10.32 -11.56
N ILE A 126 7.97 -10.95 -12.72
CA ILE A 126 8.55 -10.47 -13.98
C ILE A 126 7.94 -9.11 -14.35
N GLY A 127 8.79 -8.14 -14.71
CA GLY A 127 8.37 -6.79 -15.11
C GLY A 127 8.20 -5.80 -13.95
N PHE A 128 8.48 -6.23 -12.71
CA PHE A 128 8.50 -5.38 -11.52
C PHE A 128 9.92 -5.22 -11.01
N LEU A 129 10.25 -4.07 -10.41
CA LEU A 129 11.56 -3.84 -9.83
C LEU A 129 11.73 -4.74 -8.58
N PRO A 130 12.76 -5.60 -8.52
CA PRO A 130 12.93 -6.48 -7.36
C PRO A 130 13.19 -5.72 -6.07
N THR A 131 12.56 -6.16 -4.97
CA THR A 131 12.76 -5.61 -3.63
C THR A 131 13.06 -6.72 -2.62
N LYS A 132 13.56 -6.34 -1.45
CA LYS A 132 13.74 -7.27 -0.33
C LYS A 132 12.46 -7.32 0.51
N PRO A 133 12.19 -8.45 1.20
CA PRO A 133 11.15 -8.52 2.22
C PRO A 133 11.34 -7.44 3.30
N SER A 134 10.24 -7.03 3.92
CA SER A 134 10.29 -6.11 5.06
C SER A 134 11.13 -6.70 6.21
N PRO A 135 12.02 -5.91 6.83
CA PRO A 135 12.90 -6.40 7.88
C PRO A 135 12.15 -6.64 9.20
N PRO A 136 12.75 -7.40 10.16
CA PRO A 136 12.18 -7.63 11.49
C PRO A 136 11.77 -6.36 12.24
N ALA A 137 12.50 -5.26 12.04
CA ALA A 137 12.17 -3.95 12.62
C ALA A 137 10.76 -3.44 12.22
N ILE A 138 10.22 -3.90 11.09
CA ILE A 138 8.85 -3.64 10.65
C ILE A 138 7.95 -4.84 10.97
N THR A 139 8.36 -6.06 10.61
CA THR A 139 7.49 -7.25 10.72
C THR A 139 7.09 -7.58 12.16
N ASN A 140 7.92 -7.23 13.17
CA ASN A 140 7.58 -7.41 14.58
C ASN A 140 6.35 -6.60 15.05
N ASN A 141 5.99 -5.55 14.32
CA ASN A 141 4.78 -4.76 14.58
C ASN A 141 3.57 -5.26 13.79
N ILE A 142 3.75 -6.12 12.78
CA ILE A 142 2.63 -6.66 11.99
C ILE A 142 1.96 -7.79 12.77
N ALA A 143 0.67 -7.63 13.05
CA ALA A 143 -0.15 -8.66 13.71
C ALA A 143 -0.88 -9.55 12.71
N ALA A 144 -1.26 -9.01 11.55
CA ALA A 144 -1.93 -9.79 10.51
C ALA A 144 -1.76 -9.12 9.14
N VAL A 145 -1.76 -9.96 8.10
CA VAL A 145 -1.82 -9.55 6.69
C VAL A 145 -2.96 -10.31 6.02
N VAL A 146 -3.91 -9.59 5.42
CA VAL A 146 -5.03 -10.17 4.69
C VAL A 146 -4.99 -9.66 3.25
N LEU A 147 -4.82 -10.60 2.33
CA LEU A 147 -4.71 -10.33 0.90
C LEU A 147 -5.88 -10.99 0.17
N MET A 148 -6.71 -10.19 -0.50
CA MET A 148 -7.85 -10.68 -1.27
C MET A 148 -7.63 -10.43 -2.76
N GLY A 149 -7.50 -11.52 -3.53
CA GLY A 149 -7.32 -11.46 -4.99
C GLY A 149 -5.94 -10.95 -5.42
N ASP A 150 -4.88 -11.31 -4.70
CA ASP A 150 -3.49 -10.92 -5.00
C ASP A 150 -3.03 -11.42 -6.39
N PRO A 151 -2.77 -10.51 -7.35
CA PRO A 151 -2.21 -10.85 -8.65
C PRO A 151 -0.83 -11.54 -8.58
N SER A 152 -0.10 -11.37 -7.48
CA SER A 152 1.26 -11.89 -7.28
C SER A 152 1.34 -13.29 -6.67
N THR A 153 0.19 -13.86 -6.33
CA THR A 153 0.06 -15.18 -5.73
C THR A 153 0.82 -16.26 -6.52
N THR A 154 1.61 -17.07 -5.81
CA THR A 154 2.28 -18.26 -6.35
C THR A 154 1.70 -19.49 -5.67
N LYS A 155 1.20 -20.46 -6.44
CA LYS A 155 0.53 -21.66 -5.91
C LYS A 155 1.37 -22.38 -4.83
N GLY A 156 0.69 -22.98 -3.86
CA GLY A 156 1.31 -23.81 -2.82
C GLY A 156 1.82 -23.06 -1.59
N GLN A 157 1.57 -21.76 -1.45
CA GLN A 157 1.89 -21.04 -0.21
C GLN A 157 0.91 -21.43 0.91
N PRO A 158 1.39 -21.67 2.14
CA PRO A 158 0.61 -22.28 3.23
C PRO A 158 -0.52 -21.39 3.77
N PHE A 159 -0.41 -20.08 3.56
CA PHE A 159 -1.41 -19.09 3.99
C PHE A 159 -2.55 -18.91 2.99
N HIS A 160 -2.56 -19.66 1.88
CA HIS A 160 -3.64 -19.58 0.91
C HIS A 160 -4.92 -20.22 1.43
N VAL A 161 -6.02 -19.47 1.29
CA VAL A 161 -7.38 -19.94 1.53
C VAL A 161 -8.21 -19.63 0.30
N GLY A 162 -8.95 -20.62 -0.20
CA GLY A 162 -9.85 -20.46 -1.35
C GLY A 162 -9.82 -21.66 -2.30
N SER A 163 -10.53 -21.53 -3.43
CA SER A 163 -10.67 -22.57 -4.45
C SER A 163 -9.69 -22.44 -5.62
N SER A 164 -8.85 -21.40 -5.65
CA SER A 164 -7.85 -21.22 -6.71
C SER A 164 -6.75 -22.28 -6.60
N VAL A 165 -6.49 -22.97 -7.71
CA VAL A 165 -5.43 -24.00 -7.82
C VAL A 165 -4.19 -23.49 -8.59
N GLY A 166 -4.26 -22.26 -9.10
CA GLY A 166 -3.28 -21.68 -10.01
C GLY A 166 -2.46 -20.54 -9.40
N ASN A 167 -1.57 -20.02 -10.23
CA ASN A 167 -0.84 -18.79 -9.97
C ASN A 167 -1.72 -17.57 -10.29
N GLY A 168 -1.37 -16.41 -9.71
CA GLY A 168 -1.87 -15.12 -10.17
C GLY A 168 -1.28 -14.73 -11.53
N ILE A 169 -1.69 -13.57 -12.05
CA ILE A 169 -1.23 -13.05 -13.35
C ILE A 169 0.20 -12.50 -13.32
N PHE A 170 0.74 -12.20 -12.13
CA PHE A 170 2.10 -11.71 -11.89
C PHE A 170 2.81 -12.53 -10.81
N PRO A 171 2.92 -13.86 -10.96
CA PRO A 171 3.36 -14.71 -9.86
C PRO A 171 4.79 -14.42 -9.40
N ARG A 172 4.97 -14.36 -8.08
CA ARG A 172 6.28 -14.20 -7.44
C ARG A 172 7.21 -15.37 -7.81
N GLN A 173 8.42 -15.03 -8.25
CA GLN A 173 9.47 -16.01 -8.55
C GLN A 173 10.17 -16.51 -7.27
N LYS A 174 10.08 -15.75 -6.18
CA LYS A 174 10.69 -16.05 -4.87
C LYS A 174 9.65 -16.02 -3.74
N PRO A 175 8.69 -16.96 -3.71
CA PRO A 175 7.60 -16.97 -2.72
C PRO A 175 8.07 -17.18 -1.27
N GLU A 176 9.30 -17.66 -1.05
CA GLU A 176 9.91 -17.84 0.26
C GLU A 176 10.14 -16.54 1.03
N GLY A 177 10.13 -15.38 0.35
CA GLY A 177 10.20 -14.07 1.01
C GLY A 177 9.03 -13.80 1.95
N CYS A 178 7.91 -14.50 1.79
CA CYS A 178 6.75 -14.37 2.68
C CYS A 178 6.88 -15.10 4.02
N LYS A 179 7.95 -15.90 4.26
CA LYS A 179 8.10 -16.68 5.50
C LYS A 179 7.98 -15.83 6.77
N CYS A 180 8.51 -14.61 6.74
CA CYS A 180 8.51 -13.71 7.89
C CYS A 180 7.12 -13.17 8.29
N VAL A 181 6.08 -13.40 7.47
CA VAL A 181 4.70 -12.97 7.73
C VAL A 181 3.68 -14.10 7.58
N SER A 182 4.13 -15.33 7.30
CA SER A 182 3.28 -16.51 7.11
C SER A 182 3.29 -17.49 8.28
N ASP A 183 4.19 -17.29 9.23
CA ASP A 183 4.38 -18.13 10.43
C ASP A 183 3.71 -17.45 11.65
#